data_AF-A0A1E7IU70-F1
#
_entry.id   AF-A0A1E7IU70-F1
#
_cell.length_a   1.000
_cell.length_b   1.000
_cell.length_c   1.000
_cell.angle_alpha   90.00
_cell.angle_beta   90.00
_cell.angle_gamma   90.00
#
_symmetry.space_group_name_H-M   'P 1'
#
loop_
_entity.id
_entity.type
_entity.pdbx_description
1 polymer ?
#
loop_
_entity_poly.entity_id
_entity_poly.type
_entity_poly.pdbx_seq_one_letter_code
_entity_poly.pdbx_strand_id
1 'polypeptide(L)'
;MARGRSTLGPFGPEQRMWAVSLIGALKDLTVEEYREEERLWFESESEEVKSFVWVCQVLGLSKSRIREEVKKILEGDEQLIRKWRKRRTPDYKEPQKAA
;
A
#
# COMPACT_ATOMS: atom_id res chain seq x y z
N MET A 1 0.39 14.59 35.98
CA MET A 1 1.27 13.78 35.09
C MET A 1 0.47 13.40 33.86
N ALA A 2 0.70 14.09 32.74
CA ALA A 2 -0.04 13.85 31.49
C ALA A 2 0.47 12.56 30.83
N ARG A 3 -0.40 11.55 30.73
CA ARG A 3 -0.13 10.35 29.92
C ARG A 3 -0.21 10.76 28.45
N GLY A 4 0.94 10.94 27.81
CA GLY A 4 1.04 11.09 26.36
C GLY A 4 0.52 9.83 25.69
N ARG A 5 -0.76 9.84 25.34
CA ARG A 5 -1.39 8.80 24.53
C ARG A 5 -0.79 8.96 23.13
N SER A 6 0.14 8.11 22.73
CA SER A 6 0.63 8.08 21.35
C SER A 6 -0.58 7.91 20.43
N THR A 7 -0.92 8.95 19.69
CA THR A 7 -2.09 9.05 18.78
C THR A 7 -1.90 8.24 17.49
N LEU A 8 -1.00 7.26 17.52
CA LEU A 8 -0.52 6.58 16.34
C LEU A 8 -0.97 5.13 16.46
N GLY A 9 -1.88 4.68 15.58
CA GLY A 9 -2.50 3.33 15.59
C GLY A 9 -1.52 2.14 15.67
N PRO A 10 -2.01 0.88 15.60
CA PRO A 10 -1.33 -0.33 16.11
C PRO A 10 0.02 -0.73 15.46
N PHE A 11 0.54 0.05 14.50
CA PHE A 11 1.76 -0.25 13.74
C PHE A 11 2.98 0.53 14.23
N GLY A 12 4.16 -0.08 14.26
CA GLY A 12 5.41 0.64 14.54
C GLY A 12 5.75 1.69 13.46
N PRO A 13 6.64 2.66 13.71
CA PRO A 13 7.10 3.63 12.70
C PRO A 13 7.62 2.96 11.42
N GLU A 14 8.37 1.86 11.57
CA GLU A 14 8.89 1.07 10.47
C GLU A 14 7.79 0.45 9.61
N GLN A 15 6.78 -0.16 10.22
CA GLN A 15 5.64 -0.75 9.50
C GLN A 15 4.86 0.31 8.72
N ARG A 16 4.74 1.54 9.24
CA ARG A 16 4.09 2.64 8.49
C ARG A 16 4.88 3.02 7.25
N MET A 17 6.21 3.11 7.36
CA MET A 17 7.07 3.40 6.22
C MET A 17 6.89 2.35 5.13
N TRP A 18 6.95 1.06 5.49
CA TRP A 18 6.78 -0.03 4.53
C TRP A 18 5.37 -0.10 3.93
N ALA A 19 4.34 0.24 4.71
CA ALA A 19 2.97 0.37 4.17
C ALA A 19 2.88 1.47 3.11
N VAL A 20 3.50 2.64 3.35
CA VAL A 20 3.56 3.73 2.36
C VAL A 20 4.33 3.31 1.12
N SER A 21 5.49 2.66 1.28
CA SER A 21 6.28 2.15 0.16
C SER A 21 5.52 1.12 -0.67
N LEU A 22 4.83 0.17 -0.02
CA LEU A 22 4.01 -0.83 -0.71
C LEU A 22 2.87 -0.16 -1.49
N ILE A 23 2.15 0.79 -0.88
CA ILE A 23 1.08 1.52 -1.55
C ILE A 23 1.62 2.31 -2.76
N GLY A 24 2.80 2.90 -2.65
CA GLY A 24 3.49 3.57 -3.77
C GLY A 24 3.77 2.63 -4.92
N ALA A 25 4.51 1.54 -4.66
CA ALA A 25 4.85 0.55 -5.68
C ALA A 25 3.61 -0.05 -6.35
N LEU A 26 2.55 -0.35 -5.59
CA LEU A 26 1.29 -0.85 -6.15
C LEU A 26 0.56 0.19 -7.01
N LYS A 27 0.70 1.49 -6.72
CA LYS A 27 0.16 2.53 -7.60
C LYS A 27 0.92 2.55 -8.91
N ASP A 28 2.24 2.53 -8.84
CA ASP A 28 3.11 2.60 -10.01
C ASP A 28 2.88 1.41 -10.96
N LEU A 29 2.63 0.21 -10.42
CA LEU A 29 2.20 -0.96 -11.19
C LEU A 29 0.88 -0.76 -11.96
N THR A 30 -0.01 0.12 -11.47
CA THR A 30 -1.34 0.35 -12.05
C THR A 30 -1.43 1.59 -12.93
N VAL A 31 -0.32 2.32 -13.11
CA VAL A 31 -0.23 3.45 -14.05
C VAL A 31 0.13 2.91 -15.43
N GLU A 32 -0.43 3.54 -16.47
CA GLU A 32 -0.30 3.14 -17.88
C GLU A 32 1.16 3.17 -18.37
N GLU A 33 2.01 3.97 -17.73
CA GLU A 33 3.48 3.96 -17.88
C GLU A 33 4.09 2.79 -17.09
N TYR A 34 3.89 1.60 -17.63
CA TYR A 34 4.41 0.31 -17.16
C TYR A 34 5.93 0.34 -16.99
N ARG A 35 6.42 0.39 -15.75
CA ARG A 35 7.86 0.25 -15.47
C ARG A 35 8.19 -1.22 -15.14
N GLU A 36 9.17 -1.77 -15.86
CA GLU A 36 9.56 -3.18 -15.76
C GLU A 36 10.13 -3.55 -14.39
N GLU A 37 10.82 -2.61 -13.72
CA GLU A 37 11.47 -2.81 -12.43
C GLU A 37 10.47 -3.11 -11.31
N GLU A 38 9.37 -2.37 -11.25
CA GLU A 38 8.30 -2.52 -10.26
C GLU A 38 7.60 -3.87 -10.44
N ARG A 39 7.46 -4.34 -11.69
CA ARG A 39 6.93 -5.66 -12.01
C ARG A 39 7.89 -6.75 -11.54
N LEU A 40 9.17 -6.65 -11.87
CA LEU A 40 10.19 -7.61 -11.43
C LEU A 40 10.26 -7.67 -9.90
N TRP A 41 10.19 -6.53 -9.22
CA TRP A 41 10.13 -6.47 -7.76
C TRP A 41 8.88 -7.17 -7.21
N PHE A 42 7.71 -6.96 -7.83
CA PHE A 42 6.44 -7.53 -7.40
C PHE A 42 6.31 -9.03 -7.65
N GLU A 43 6.81 -9.50 -8.79
CA GLU A 43 6.83 -10.91 -9.18
C GLU A 43 7.95 -11.69 -8.48
N SER A 44 8.96 -11.01 -7.94
CA SER A 44 10.08 -11.63 -7.22
C SER A 44 9.61 -12.47 -6.02
N GLU A 45 10.23 -13.65 -5.88
CA GLU A 45 10.15 -14.51 -4.69
C GLU A 45 11.29 -14.26 -3.69
N SER A 46 12.14 -13.25 -3.94
CA SER A 46 13.21 -12.91 -3.00
C SER A 46 12.62 -12.61 -1.61
N GLU A 47 13.23 -13.15 -0.56
CA GLU A 47 12.91 -12.87 0.83
C GLU A 47 13.86 -11.83 1.45
N GLU A 48 14.75 -11.25 0.63
CA GLU A 48 15.69 -10.23 1.09
C GLU A 48 14.98 -8.98 1.61
N VAL A 49 15.68 -8.22 2.46
CA VAL A 49 15.15 -6.96 3.00
C VAL A 49 14.72 -6.03 1.86
N LYS A 50 13.56 -5.39 2.01
CA LYS A 50 12.89 -4.54 1.00
C LYS A 50 12.27 -5.26 -0.20
N SER A 51 12.41 -6.58 -0.32
CA SER A 51 11.65 -7.35 -1.31
C SER A 51 10.14 -7.27 -1.04
N PHE A 52 9.33 -7.54 -2.07
CA PHE A 52 7.88 -7.62 -1.91
C PHE A 52 7.45 -8.65 -0.85
N VAL A 53 8.08 -9.83 -0.84
CA VAL A 53 7.79 -10.89 0.13
C VAL A 53 8.10 -10.42 1.55
N TRP A 54 9.28 -9.84 1.75
CA TRP A 54 9.71 -9.34 3.06
C TRP A 54 8.80 -8.21 3.55
N VAL A 55 8.45 -7.25 2.68
CA VAL A 55 7.52 -6.17 3.02
C VAL A 55 6.16 -6.73 3.44
N CYS A 56 5.64 -7.75 2.73
CA CYS A 56 4.41 -8.42 3.14
C CYS A 56 4.52 -9.09 4.51
N GLN A 57 5.64 -9.74 4.81
CA GLN A 57 5.87 -10.36 6.12
C GLN A 57 5.89 -9.32 7.26
N VAL A 58 6.61 -8.21 7.08
CA VAL A 58 6.69 -7.11 8.07
C VAL A 58 5.31 -6.51 8.36
N LEU A 59 4.44 -6.46 7.36
CA LEU A 59 3.09 -5.92 7.46
C LEU A 59 2.03 -6.96 7.86
N GLY A 60 2.40 -8.25 7.99
CA GLY A 60 1.45 -9.33 8.27
C GLY A 60 0.45 -9.57 7.14
N LEU A 61 0.82 -9.29 5.90
CA LEU A 61 -0.01 -9.42 4.71
C LEU A 61 0.28 -10.74 3.98
N SER A 62 -0.75 -11.30 3.34
CA SER A 62 -0.58 -12.45 2.44
C SER A 62 -0.11 -11.98 1.07
N LYS A 63 1.14 -12.30 0.70
CA LYS A 63 1.72 -11.99 -0.61
C LYS A 63 0.84 -12.49 -1.77
N SER A 64 0.32 -13.71 -1.67
CA SER A 64 -0.52 -14.33 -2.71
C SER A 64 -1.83 -13.57 -2.89
N ARG A 65 -2.46 -13.17 -1.78
CA ARG A 65 -3.70 -12.39 -1.84
C ARG A 65 -3.50 -11.02 -2.47
N ILE A 66 -2.38 -10.34 -2.15
CA ILE A 66 -2.06 -9.05 -2.78
C ILE A 66 -1.82 -9.23 -4.28
N ARG A 67 -1.10 -10.27 -4.69
CA ARG A 67 -0.90 -10.60 -6.11
C ARG A 67 -2.21 -10.88 -6.86
N GLU A 68 -3.11 -11.65 -6.27
CA GLU A 68 -4.42 -11.91 -6.86
C GLU A 68 -5.23 -10.63 -7.05
N GLU A 69 -5.27 -9.75 -6.05
CA GLU A 69 -6.03 -8.50 -6.15
C GLU A 69 -5.41 -7.53 -7.18
N VAL A 70 -4.09 -7.43 -7.23
CA VAL A 70 -3.39 -6.60 -8.24
C VAL A 70 -3.60 -7.17 -9.63
N LYS A 71 -3.51 -8.49 -9.81
CA LYS A 71 -3.75 -9.14 -11.09
C LYS A 71 -5.15 -8.85 -11.63
N LYS A 72 -6.19 -8.91 -10.79
CA LYS A 72 -7.57 -8.53 -11.16
C LYS A 72 -7.66 -7.07 -11.64
N ILE A 73 -6.90 -6.17 -11.02
CA ILE A 73 -6.85 -4.76 -11.41
C ILE A 73 -6.18 -4.60 -12.78
N LEU A 74 -5.05 -5.29 -12.99
CA LEU A 74 -4.30 -5.25 -14.26
C LEU A 74 -5.07 -5.91 -15.42
N GLU A 75 -5.84 -6.96 -15.13
CA GLU A 75 -6.72 -7.63 -16.11
C GLU A 75 -7.99 -6.83 -16.44
N GLY A 76 -8.15 -5.63 -15.86
CA GLY A 76 -9.22 -4.71 -16.24
C GLY A 76 -10.57 -4.99 -15.59
N ASP A 77 -10.61 -5.60 -14.39
CA ASP A 77 -11.86 -5.72 -13.63
C ASP A 77 -12.35 -4.32 -13.21
N GLU A 78 -13.19 -3.72 -14.05
CA GLU A 78 -13.71 -2.36 -13.89
C GLU A 78 -14.47 -2.17 -12.57
N GLN A 79 -15.12 -3.22 -12.05
CA GLN A 79 -15.82 -3.14 -10.77
C GLN A 79 -14.85 -3.03 -9.60
N LEU A 80 -13.76 -3.79 -9.66
CA LEU A 80 -12.69 -3.72 -8.66
C LEU A 80 -11.97 -2.37 -8.73
N ILE A 81 -11.60 -1.91 -9.93
CA ILE A 81 -10.98 -0.59 -10.15
C ILE A 81 -11.87 0.52 -9.57
N ARG A 82 -13.19 0.47 -9.82
CA ARG A 82 -14.15 1.44 -9.28
C ARG A 82 -14.26 1.37 -7.75
N LYS A 83 -14.22 0.18 -7.16
CA LYS A 83 -14.23 -0.01 -5.68
C LYS A 83 -12.96 0.52 -5.03
N TRP A 84 -11.80 0.30 -5.64
CA TRP A 84 -10.51 0.84 -5.19
C TRP A 84 -10.47 2.37 -5.30
N ARG A 85 -10.99 2.95 -6.38
CA ARG A 85 -11.16 4.41 -6.51
C ARG A 85 -12.11 5.00 -5.47
N LYS A 86 -13.24 4.33 -5.15
CA LYS A 86 -14.20 4.81 -4.14
C LYS A 86 -13.68 4.76 -2.71
N ARG A 87 -12.81 3.79 -2.37
CA ARG A 87 -12.18 3.68 -1.04
C ARG A 87 -10.99 4.64 -0.84
N ARG A 88 -10.57 5.36 -1.88
CA ARG A 88 -9.36 6.20 -1.92
C ARG A 88 -9.54 7.63 -1.40
N THR A 89 -10.75 8.08 -1.07
CA THR A 89 -10.97 9.37 -0.40
C THR A 89 -11.19 9.17 1.09
N PRO A 90 -10.15 9.32 1.94
CA PRO A 90 -10.42 9.94 3.22
C PRO A 90 -10.85 11.38 2.92
N ASP A 91 -12.02 11.77 3.42
CA ASP A 91 -12.38 13.17 3.68
C ASP A 91 -11.30 13.78 4.60
N TYR A 92 -10.10 14.08 4.08
CA TYR A 92 -9.19 14.96 4.76
C TYR A 92 -9.76 16.37 4.59
N LYS A 93 -10.72 16.71 5.45
CA LYS A 93 -11.10 18.09 5.66
C LYS A 93 -9.88 18.76 6.28
N GLU A 94 -9.20 19.53 5.45
CA GLU A 94 -8.16 20.45 5.87
C GLU A 94 -8.66 21.19 7.12
N PRO A 95 -7.93 21.18 8.25
CA PRO A 95 -8.35 21.93 9.41
C PRO A 95 -8.35 23.40 9.02
N GLN A 96 -9.55 23.99 8.90
CA GLN A 96 -9.71 25.43 8.73
C GLN A 96 -8.94 26.08 9.88
N LYS A 97 -7.88 26.83 9.53
CA LYS A 97 -7.18 27.67 10.49
C LYS A 97 -8.23 28.57 11.14
N ALA A 98 -8.44 28.40 12.44
CA ALA A 98 -9.19 29.36 13.23
C ALA A 98 -8.44 30.70 13.11
N ALA A 99 -9.14 31.69 12.55
CA ALA A 99 -8.71 33.08 12.49
C ALA A 99 -8.76 33.72 13.90
#